data_AF-A0A8D8D4Z1-F1
#
_entry.id   AF-A0A8D8D4Z1-F1
#
_cell.length_a   1.000
_cell.length_b   1.000
_cell.length_c   1.000
_cell.angle_alpha   90.00
_cell.angle_beta   90.00
_cell.angle_gamma   90.00
#
_symmetry.space_group_name_H-M   'P 1'
#
loop_
_entity.id
_entity.type
_entity.pdbx_description
1 polymer ?
#
loop_
_entity_poly.entity_id
_entity_poly.type
_entity_poly.pdbx_seq_one_letter_code
_entity_poly.pdbx_strand_id
1 'polypeptide(L)'
;GLKRICIWINQNFLLPSDIEYMTSSDADATELKLNLISLRTSKTVCLHFNNDGKTRFHTEDIELAGDLIQSLVQFLNIENMNSVAYFPLVYDEIRELFGKLQGLQETEKQINSEIIDNINQVKSHLIRAEDARYYNEDDVIKYHNEMMNTNEDLLKNYKIRLVNAGQVQLALKRVHSILYSASKLRVGTFAATIIGKFKDALKTNNIEAVLKIIELGEM
;
A
#
# COMPACT_ATOMS: atom_id res chain seq x y z
N GLY A 1 -26.68 23.17 4.69
CA GLY A 1 -25.39 22.46 4.63
C GLY A 1 -24.26 23.32 5.16
N LEU A 2 -23.94 24.41 4.46
CA LEU A 2 -22.76 25.25 4.71
C LEU A 2 -22.64 25.80 6.14
N LYS A 3 -23.73 26.22 6.79
CA LYS A 3 -23.70 26.64 8.21
C LYS A 3 -23.11 25.58 9.16
N ARG A 4 -23.48 24.30 8.97
CA ARG A 4 -22.92 23.19 9.77
C ARG A 4 -21.45 22.94 9.42
N ILE A 5 -21.07 23.16 8.17
CA ILE A 5 -19.67 23.04 7.73
C ILE A 5 -18.81 24.14 8.38
N CYS A 6 -19.28 25.38 8.47
CA CYS A 6 -18.57 26.44 9.20
C CYS A 6 -18.32 26.06 10.66
N ILE A 7 -19.33 25.49 11.34
CA ILE A 7 -19.19 25.00 12.71
C ILE A 7 -18.13 23.88 12.79
N TRP A 8 -18.17 22.91 11.87
CA TRP A 8 -17.17 21.85 11.81
C TRP A 8 -15.76 22.42 11.61
N ILE A 9 -15.59 23.40 10.73
CA ILE A 9 -14.30 24.04 10.48
C ILE A 9 -13.79 24.73 11.75
N ASN A 10 -14.60 25.57 12.39
CA ASN A 10 -14.18 26.32 13.59
C ASN A 10 -13.85 25.37 14.77
N GLN A 11 -14.44 24.18 14.83
CA GLN A 11 -14.15 23.17 15.86
C GLN A 11 -12.89 22.35 15.59
N ASN A 12 -12.53 22.13 14.31
CA ASN A 12 -11.44 21.21 13.93
C ASN A 12 -10.17 21.93 13.48
N PHE A 13 -10.22 23.24 13.22
CA PHE A 13 -9.08 24.03 12.75
C PHE A 13 -8.82 25.23 13.66
N LEU A 14 -7.53 25.53 13.87
CA LEU A 14 -7.08 26.72 14.59
C LEU A 14 -7.08 27.92 13.64
N LEU A 15 -8.17 28.69 13.66
CA LEU A 15 -8.34 29.87 12.82
C LEU A 15 -8.10 31.16 13.60
N PRO A 16 -7.53 32.22 12.98
CA PRO A 16 -7.37 33.53 13.63
C PRO A 16 -8.71 34.20 14.01
N SER A 17 -9.77 33.88 13.28
CA SER A 17 -11.13 34.35 13.50
C SER A 17 -12.12 33.28 13.03
N ASP A 18 -13.23 33.12 13.76
CA ASP A 18 -14.28 32.17 13.40
C ASP A 18 -14.87 32.49 12.01
N ILE A 19 -15.09 31.45 11.23
CA ILE A 19 -15.80 31.58 9.95
C ILE A 19 -17.30 31.61 10.25
N GLU A 20 -17.92 32.75 10.02
CA GLU A 20 -19.36 32.91 10.07
C GLU A 20 -19.97 32.77 8.67
N TYR A 21 -21.14 32.14 8.59
CA TYR A 21 -21.90 32.08 7.35
C TYR A 21 -22.52 33.47 7.10
N MET A 22 -21.94 34.26 6.19
CA MET A 22 -22.39 35.62 5.92
C MET A 22 -23.82 35.62 5.35
N THR A 23 -24.78 36.18 6.09
CA THR A 23 -26.21 36.23 5.71
C THR A 23 -26.71 37.59 5.24
N SER A 24 -25.89 38.65 5.24
CA SER A 24 -26.45 40.02 5.27
C SER A 24 -25.89 41.04 4.26
N SER A 25 -25.17 40.65 3.20
CA SER A 25 -24.86 41.61 2.11
C SER A 25 -24.58 40.99 0.75
N ASP A 26 -24.09 39.75 0.69
CA ASP A 26 -23.96 38.99 -0.56
C ASP A 26 -24.96 37.84 -0.58
N ALA A 27 -26.11 38.04 -1.23
CA ALA A 27 -27.10 37.00 -1.47
C ALA A 27 -26.57 35.83 -2.35
N ASP A 28 -25.32 35.93 -2.82
CA ASP A 28 -24.67 35.07 -3.80
C ASP A 28 -23.50 34.23 -3.27
N ALA A 29 -23.30 34.15 -1.94
CA ALA A 29 -22.28 33.27 -1.34
C ALA A 29 -22.64 31.79 -1.55
N THR A 30 -22.31 31.29 -2.74
CA THR A 30 -22.63 29.95 -3.25
C THR A 30 -21.59 28.90 -2.89
N GLU A 31 -20.41 29.32 -2.40
CA GLU A 31 -19.29 28.46 -2.05
C GLU A 31 -18.52 28.96 -0.82
N LEU A 32 -17.91 28.03 -0.09
CA LEU A 32 -16.97 28.25 1.00
C LEU A 32 -15.65 27.59 0.62
N LYS A 33 -14.56 28.37 0.62
CA LYS A 33 -13.20 27.91 0.32
C LYS A 33 -12.27 28.20 1.48
N LEU A 34 -11.56 27.18 1.95
CA LEU A 34 -10.54 27.28 2.99
C LEU A 34 -9.20 26.79 2.45
N ASN A 35 -8.20 27.67 2.43
CA ASN A 35 -6.84 27.33 2.03
C ASN A 35 -5.94 27.29 3.25
N LEU A 36 -5.28 26.15 3.47
CA LEU A 36 -4.40 25.89 4.59
C LEU A 36 -3.04 25.43 4.07
N ILE A 37 -2.02 25.56 4.91
CA ILE A 37 -0.69 25.01 4.66
C ILE A 37 -0.37 24.04 5.78
N SER A 38 0.01 22.82 5.43
CA SER A 38 0.47 21.83 6.40
C SER A 38 1.81 22.29 6.98
N LEU A 39 1.89 22.45 8.30
CA LEU A 39 3.14 22.81 8.98
C LEU A 39 4.19 21.68 8.93
N ARG A 40 3.78 20.43 8.70
CA ARG A 40 4.69 19.28 8.62
C ARG A 40 5.34 19.16 7.24
N THR A 41 4.57 19.38 6.18
CA THR A 41 5.00 19.11 4.80
C THR A 41 5.17 20.37 3.97
N SER A 42 4.76 21.53 4.48
CA SER A 42 4.68 22.80 3.75
C SER A 42 3.81 22.75 2.48
N LYS A 43 2.97 21.71 2.34
CA LYS A 43 2.05 21.54 1.21
C LYS A 43 0.72 22.21 1.48
N THR A 44 0.08 22.71 0.42
CA THR A 44 -1.22 23.35 0.47
C THR A 44 -2.35 22.35 0.58
N VAL A 45 -3.37 22.68 1.36
CA VAL A 45 -4.62 21.93 1.50
C VAL A 45 -5.77 22.89 1.23
N CYS A 46 -6.59 22.61 0.22
CA CYS A 46 -7.76 23.42 -0.11
C CYS A 46 -9.03 22.63 0.13
N LEU A 47 -9.90 23.13 1.00
CA LEU A 47 -11.23 22.59 1.24
C LEU A 47 -12.25 23.49 0.53
N HIS A 48 -13.04 22.91 -0.37
CA HIS A 48 -14.03 23.63 -1.15
C HIS A 48 -15.41 22.99 -0.94
N PHE A 49 -16.36 23.79 -0.46
CA PHE A 49 -17.72 23.38 -0.18
C PHE A 49 -18.70 24.23 -0.97
N ASN A 50 -19.57 23.60 -1.75
CA ASN A 50 -20.60 24.29 -2.51
C ASN A 50 -21.95 24.20 -1.82
N ASN A 51 -22.84 25.15 -2.14
CA ASN A 51 -24.22 25.15 -1.64
C ASN A 51 -25.07 24.00 -2.23
N ASP A 52 -24.66 23.43 -3.36
CA ASP A 52 -25.27 22.22 -3.95
C ASP A 52 -24.94 20.93 -3.16
N GLY A 53 -24.14 21.03 -2.10
CA GLY A 53 -23.72 19.92 -1.25
C GLY A 53 -22.47 19.20 -1.74
N LYS A 54 -21.92 19.56 -2.91
CA LYS A 54 -20.65 19.00 -3.37
C LYS A 54 -19.51 19.55 -2.54
N THR A 55 -18.64 18.65 -2.09
CA THR A 55 -17.44 18.95 -1.33
C THR A 55 -16.23 18.41 -2.09
N ARG A 56 -15.18 19.22 -2.20
CA ARG A 56 -13.93 18.87 -2.88
C ARG A 56 -12.76 19.21 -1.98
N PHE A 57 -11.89 18.25 -1.72
CA PHE A 57 -10.65 18.44 -1.00
C PHE A 57 -9.48 18.29 -1.96
N HIS A 58 -8.60 19.28 -2.00
CA HIS A 58 -7.39 19.25 -2.79
C HIS A 58 -6.21 19.14 -1.83
N THR A 59 -5.55 17.99 -1.85
CA THR A 59 -4.35 17.66 -1.07
C THR A 59 -3.57 16.59 -1.81
N GLU A 60 -2.25 16.61 -1.68
CA GLU A 60 -1.39 15.55 -2.21
C GLU A 60 -1.29 14.35 -1.25
N ASP A 61 -1.74 14.54 0.00
CA ASP A 61 -1.68 13.53 1.05
C ASP A 61 -3.03 12.80 1.17
N ILE A 62 -3.03 11.52 0.75
CA ILE A 62 -4.19 10.64 0.77
C ILE A 62 -4.64 10.29 2.20
N GLU A 63 -3.72 10.23 3.16
CA GLU A 63 -4.05 9.96 4.57
C GLU A 63 -4.79 11.15 5.16
N LEU A 64 -4.27 12.35 4.93
CA LEU A 64 -4.93 13.58 5.35
C LEU A 64 -6.31 13.73 4.70
N ALA A 65 -6.44 13.43 3.41
CA ALA A 65 -7.74 13.43 2.73
C ALA A 65 -8.74 12.49 3.41
N GLY A 66 -8.30 11.27 3.75
CA GLY A 66 -9.09 10.29 4.47
C GLY A 66 -9.54 10.82 5.84
N ASP A 67 -8.62 11.34 6.64
CA ASP A 67 -8.94 11.83 7.99
C ASP A 67 -9.90 13.04 7.96
N LEU A 68 -9.74 13.95 6.99
CA LEU A 68 -10.67 15.07 6.76
C LEU A 68 -12.08 14.58 6.41
N ILE A 69 -12.16 13.60 5.50
CA ILE A 69 -13.43 12.99 5.08
C ILE A 69 -14.11 12.30 6.26
N GLN A 70 -13.38 11.46 7.01
CA GLN A 70 -13.93 10.72 8.15
C GLN A 70 -14.45 11.68 9.23
N SER A 71 -13.68 12.72 9.58
CA SER A 71 -14.10 13.72 10.56
C SER A 71 -15.36 14.46 10.12
N LEU A 72 -15.42 14.91 8.85
CA LEU A 72 -16.57 15.63 8.33
C LEU A 72 -17.82 14.73 8.30
N VAL A 73 -17.69 13.51 7.80
CA VAL A 73 -18.80 12.55 7.72
C VAL A 73 -19.32 12.21 9.12
N GLN A 74 -18.42 11.96 10.08
CA GLN A 74 -18.80 11.70 11.47
C GLN A 74 -19.57 12.88 12.07
N PHE A 75 -19.09 14.10 11.86
CA PHE A 75 -19.77 15.32 12.34
C PHE A 75 -21.16 15.54 11.71
N LEU A 76 -21.29 15.20 10.43
CA LEU A 76 -22.55 15.28 9.71
C LEU A 76 -23.51 14.11 10.00
N ASN A 77 -23.03 13.06 10.67
CA ASN A 77 -23.73 11.81 10.94
C ASN A 77 -24.18 11.09 9.64
N ILE A 78 -23.26 10.98 8.66
CA ILE A 78 -23.51 10.25 7.41
C ILE A 78 -23.02 8.81 7.57
N GLU A 79 -23.91 7.83 7.39
CA GLU A 79 -23.57 6.42 7.62
C GLU A 79 -22.85 5.77 6.43
N ASN A 80 -23.19 6.17 5.20
CA ASN A 80 -22.64 5.60 3.97
C ASN A 80 -22.30 6.71 2.99
N MET A 81 -21.06 6.74 2.50
CA MET A 81 -20.59 7.76 1.57
C MET A 81 -19.54 7.17 0.62
N ASN A 82 -19.70 7.44 -0.68
CA ASN A 82 -18.72 7.12 -1.71
C ASN A 82 -18.05 8.41 -2.24
N SER A 83 -16.80 8.29 -2.65
CA SER A 83 -15.97 9.39 -3.14
C SER A 83 -15.31 9.02 -4.47
N VAL A 84 -15.05 10.04 -5.30
CA VAL A 84 -14.12 9.95 -6.43
C VAL A 84 -12.83 10.63 -6.03
N ALA A 85 -11.70 9.97 -6.25
CA ALA A 85 -10.39 10.42 -5.79
C ALA A 85 -9.35 10.34 -6.91
N TYR A 86 -8.41 11.28 -6.95
CA TYR A 86 -7.35 11.29 -7.95
C TYR A 86 -6.01 11.63 -7.29
N PHE A 87 -5.13 10.63 -7.16
CA PHE A 87 -3.82 10.76 -6.51
C PHE A 87 -2.70 10.18 -7.41
N PRO A 88 -2.19 10.94 -8.40
CA PRO A 88 -1.21 10.44 -9.37
C PRO A 88 0.04 9.83 -8.74
N LEU A 89 0.60 10.51 -7.74
CA LEU A 89 1.81 10.04 -7.05
C LEU A 89 1.58 8.71 -6.33
N VAL A 90 0.39 8.50 -5.77
CA VAL A 90 0.01 7.24 -5.13
C VAL A 90 -0.15 6.15 -6.19
N TYR A 91 -0.66 6.49 -7.38
CA TYR A 91 -0.81 5.53 -8.48
C TYR A 91 0.54 5.07 -9.01
N ASP A 92 1.49 5.99 -9.15
CA ASP A 92 2.85 5.65 -9.57
C ASP A 92 3.58 4.83 -8.51
N GLU A 93 3.42 5.17 -7.22
CA GLU A 93 3.95 4.37 -6.12
C GLU A 93 3.38 2.94 -6.13
N ILE A 94 2.08 2.76 -6.36
CA ILE A 94 1.48 1.43 -6.49
C ILE A 94 2.09 0.67 -7.67
N ARG A 95 2.23 1.30 -8.84
CA ARG A 95 2.85 0.66 -10.01
C ARG A 95 4.27 0.19 -9.71
N GLU A 96 5.07 1.03 -9.05
CA GLU A 96 6.43 0.68 -8.63
C GLU A 96 6.43 -0.49 -7.64
N LEU A 97 5.56 -0.47 -6.64
CA LEU A 97 5.45 -1.53 -5.64
C LEU A 97 5.05 -2.88 -6.27
N PHE A 98 4.12 -2.87 -7.22
CA PHE A 98 3.73 -4.09 -7.93
C PHE A 98 4.84 -4.60 -8.86
N GLY A 99 5.53 -3.71 -9.58
CA GLY A 99 6.72 -4.08 -10.35
C GLY A 99 7.82 -4.69 -9.49
N LYS A 100 8.08 -4.09 -8.31
CA LYS A 100 9.02 -4.64 -7.33
C LYS A 100 8.56 -6.01 -6.82
N LEU A 101 7.28 -6.18 -6.48
CA LEU A 101 6.73 -7.45 -6.02
C LEU A 101 6.89 -8.55 -7.07
N GLN A 102 6.64 -8.24 -8.34
CA GLN A 102 6.84 -9.19 -9.44
C GLN A 102 8.31 -9.62 -9.55
N GLY A 103 9.26 -8.67 -9.53
CA GLY A 103 10.68 -9.00 -9.57
C GLY A 103 11.15 -9.84 -8.37
N LEU A 104 10.62 -9.55 -7.18
CA LEU A 104 10.91 -10.34 -5.96
C LEU A 104 10.33 -11.76 -6.04
N GLN A 105 9.15 -11.94 -6.64
CA GLN A 105 8.54 -13.25 -6.87
C GLN A 105 9.31 -14.07 -7.90
N GLU A 106 9.81 -13.44 -8.97
CA GLU A 106 10.68 -14.09 -9.95
C GLU A 106 12.00 -14.53 -9.31
N THR A 107 12.62 -13.65 -8.52
CA THR A 107 13.83 -13.95 -7.73
C THR A 107 13.59 -15.11 -6.76
N GLU A 108 12.44 -15.14 -6.08
CA GLU A 108 12.07 -16.22 -5.18
C GLU A 108 11.98 -17.57 -5.91
N LYS A 109 11.37 -17.60 -7.09
CA LYS A 109 11.28 -18.81 -7.92
C LYS A 109 12.67 -19.31 -8.31
N GLN A 110 13.56 -18.42 -8.73
CA GLN A 110 14.93 -18.77 -9.09
C GLN A 110 15.69 -19.36 -7.89
N ILE A 111 15.70 -18.67 -6.74
CA ILE A 111 16.38 -19.14 -5.52
C ILE A 111 15.83 -20.49 -5.08
N ASN A 112 14.51 -20.70 -5.15
CA ASN A 112 13.91 -21.98 -4.79
C ASN A 112 14.36 -23.11 -5.73
N SER A 113 14.51 -22.86 -7.03
CA SER A 113 15.06 -23.84 -7.98
C SER A 113 16.50 -24.19 -7.61
N GLU A 114 17.36 -23.19 -7.38
CA GLU A 114 18.76 -23.39 -7.03
C GLU A 114 18.92 -24.15 -5.70
N ILE A 115 18.08 -23.86 -4.70
CA ILE A 115 18.06 -24.60 -3.44
C ILE A 115 17.72 -26.07 -3.67
N ILE A 116 16.71 -26.37 -4.50
CA ILE A 116 16.31 -27.74 -4.82
C ILE A 116 17.46 -28.48 -5.51
N ASP A 117 18.10 -27.85 -6.49
CA ASP A 117 19.24 -28.42 -7.21
C ASP A 117 20.42 -28.69 -6.29
N ASN A 118 20.78 -27.74 -5.43
CA ASN A 118 21.85 -27.91 -4.46
C ASN A 118 21.54 -29.01 -3.43
N ILE A 119 20.29 -29.15 -2.97
CA ILE A 119 19.88 -30.26 -2.10
C ILE A 119 20.07 -31.61 -2.81
N ASN A 120 19.73 -31.70 -4.10
CA ASN A 120 19.90 -32.91 -4.88
C ASN A 120 21.39 -33.24 -5.08
N GLN A 121 22.23 -32.23 -5.30
CA GLN A 121 23.68 -32.39 -5.38
C GLN A 121 24.26 -32.89 -4.05
N VAL A 122 23.90 -32.29 -2.92
CA VAL A 122 24.35 -32.76 -1.59
C VAL A 122 23.99 -34.22 -1.36
N LYS A 123 22.75 -34.64 -1.70
CA LYS A 123 22.35 -36.05 -1.61
C LYS A 123 23.19 -36.94 -2.52
N SER A 124 23.49 -36.50 -3.73
CA SER A 124 24.34 -37.25 -4.66
C SER A 124 25.77 -37.40 -4.14
N HIS A 125 26.38 -36.34 -3.62
CA HIS A 125 27.71 -36.38 -3.01
C HIS A 125 27.73 -37.31 -1.79
N LEU A 126 26.68 -37.28 -0.96
CA LEU A 126 26.55 -38.17 0.20
C LEU A 126 26.53 -39.66 -0.21
N ILE A 127 25.74 -40.02 -1.22
CA ILE A 127 25.69 -41.41 -1.71
C ILE A 127 27.06 -41.83 -2.25
N ARG A 128 27.72 -40.98 -3.04
CA ARG A 128 29.05 -41.26 -3.60
C ARG A 128 30.14 -41.36 -2.53
N ALA A 129 30.08 -40.54 -1.49
CA ALA A 129 30.99 -40.62 -0.35
C ALA A 129 30.82 -41.93 0.41
N GLU A 130 29.57 -42.37 0.62
CA GLU A 130 29.28 -43.65 1.27
C GLU A 130 29.77 -44.83 0.42
N ASP A 131 29.54 -44.82 -0.90
CA ASP A 131 30.08 -45.84 -1.83
C ASP A 131 31.62 -45.86 -1.82
N ALA A 132 32.25 -44.69 -1.90
CA ALA A 132 33.71 -44.56 -1.84
C ALA A 132 34.29 -45.13 -0.55
N ARG A 133 33.58 -45.01 0.59
CA ARG A 133 34.02 -45.60 1.85
C ARG A 133 34.17 -47.13 1.78
N TYR A 134 33.38 -47.80 0.95
CA TYR A 134 33.47 -49.25 0.77
C TYR A 134 34.47 -49.67 -0.30
N TYR A 135 34.63 -48.88 -1.36
CA TYR A 135 35.32 -49.32 -2.59
C TYR A 135 36.57 -48.51 -2.97
N ASN A 136 36.69 -47.24 -2.54
CA ASN A 136 37.82 -46.36 -2.85
C ASN A 136 37.99 -45.25 -1.80
N GLU A 137 38.71 -45.54 -0.71
CA GLU A 137 38.81 -44.69 0.48
C GLU A 137 39.41 -43.29 0.20
N ASP A 138 40.29 -43.18 -0.80
CA ASP A 138 40.92 -41.90 -1.20
C ASP A 138 39.90 -40.88 -1.75
N ASP A 139 38.80 -41.34 -2.36
CA ASP A 139 37.76 -40.48 -2.94
C ASP A 139 36.76 -39.93 -1.90
N VAL A 140 36.74 -40.48 -0.68
CA VAL A 140 35.82 -40.06 0.39
C VAL A 140 36.02 -38.58 0.75
N ILE A 141 37.28 -38.16 0.90
CA ILE A 141 37.65 -36.78 1.23
C ILE A 141 37.19 -35.83 0.11
N LYS A 142 37.35 -36.24 -1.14
CA LYS A 142 36.93 -35.46 -2.30
C LYS A 142 35.42 -35.20 -2.29
N TYR A 143 34.60 -36.24 -2.13
CA TYR A 143 33.15 -36.08 -2.11
C TYR A 143 32.65 -35.30 -0.88
N HIS A 144 33.32 -35.42 0.28
CA HIS A 144 33.03 -34.56 1.42
C HIS A 144 33.36 -33.08 1.18
N ASN A 145 34.48 -32.78 0.51
CA ASN A 145 34.83 -31.41 0.14
C ASN A 145 33.82 -30.83 -0.87
N GLU A 146 33.42 -31.60 -1.88
CA GLU A 146 32.36 -31.19 -2.82
C GLU A 146 31.03 -30.93 -2.09
N MET A 147 30.64 -31.82 -1.18
CA MET A 147 29.44 -31.65 -0.36
C MET A 147 29.50 -30.38 0.51
N MET A 148 30.67 -30.09 1.10
CA MET A 148 30.86 -28.90 1.93
C MET A 148 30.74 -27.63 1.09
N ASN A 149 31.32 -27.59 -0.12
CA ASN A 149 31.18 -26.46 -1.04
C ASN A 149 29.70 -26.21 -1.41
N THR A 150 28.96 -27.26 -1.79
CA THR A 150 27.53 -27.13 -2.09
C THR A 150 26.72 -26.69 -0.87
N ASN A 151 27.12 -27.11 0.34
CA ASN A 151 26.48 -26.68 1.58
C ASN A 151 26.72 -25.19 1.88
N GLU A 152 27.92 -24.67 1.60
CA GLU A 152 28.19 -23.23 1.70
C GLU A 152 27.31 -22.43 0.72
N ASP A 153 27.11 -22.93 -0.50
CA ASP A 153 26.24 -22.30 -1.48
C ASP A 153 24.76 -22.35 -1.07
N LEU A 154 24.30 -23.45 -0.47
CA LEU A 154 22.97 -23.52 0.17
C LEU A 154 22.78 -22.46 1.24
N LEU A 155 23.78 -22.26 2.11
CA LEU A 155 23.73 -21.24 3.16
C LEU A 155 23.67 -19.83 2.57
N LYS A 156 24.41 -19.55 1.48
CA LYS A 156 24.33 -18.27 0.76
C LYS A 156 22.92 -18.06 0.19
N ASN A 157 22.38 -19.04 -0.52
CA ASN A 157 21.04 -18.96 -1.12
C ASN A 157 19.95 -18.79 -0.07
N TYR A 158 20.07 -19.46 1.07
CA TYR A 158 19.15 -19.28 2.19
C TYR A 158 19.18 -17.85 2.76
N LYS A 159 20.37 -17.25 2.91
CA LYS A 159 20.49 -15.84 3.35
C LYS A 159 19.82 -14.88 2.37
N ILE A 160 20.02 -15.08 1.06
CA ILE A 160 19.37 -14.26 0.03
C ILE A 160 17.85 -14.44 0.10
N ARG A 161 17.36 -15.68 0.28
CA ARG A 161 15.92 -15.98 0.44
C ARG A 161 15.30 -15.21 1.61
N LEU A 162 15.99 -15.12 2.74
CA LEU A 162 15.51 -14.38 3.91
C LEU A 162 15.37 -12.88 3.61
N VAL A 163 16.37 -12.30 2.95
CA VAL A 163 16.33 -10.88 2.54
C VAL A 163 15.18 -10.64 1.57
N ASN A 164 15.02 -11.51 0.56
CA ASN A 164 13.94 -11.42 -0.43
C ASN A 164 12.56 -11.47 0.24
N ALA A 165 12.35 -12.43 1.15
CA ALA A 165 11.10 -12.56 1.91
C ALA A 165 10.80 -11.30 2.75
N GLY A 166 11.83 -10.71 3.37
CA GLY A 166 11.71 -9.44 4.08
C GLY A 166 11.26 -8.28 3.17
N GLN A 167 11.83 -8.18 1.97
CA GLN A 167 11.44 -7.15 0.99
C GLN A 167 10.01 -7.34 0.49
N VAL A 168 9.57 -8.58 0.24
CA VAL A 168 8.18 -8.88 -0.12
C VAL A 168 7.23 -8.42 0.98
N GLN A 169 7.55 -8.74 2.24
CA GLN A 169 6.72 -8.34 3.38
C GLN A 169 6.61 -6.80 3.50
N LEU A 170 7.72 -6.08 3.31
CA LEU A 170 7.73 -4.62 3.35
C LEU A 170 6.89 -4.00 2.22
N ALA A 171 7.02 -4.51 1.00
CA ALA A 171 6.23 -4.04 -0.13
C ALA A 171 4.74 -4.29 0.08
N LEU A 172 4.35 -5.50 0.54
CA LEU A 172 2.95 -5.81 0.85
C LEU A 172 2.39 -4.94 1.98
N LYS A 173 3.17 -4.66 3.03
CA LYS A 173 2.76 -3.74 4.10
C LYS A 173 2.47 -2.34 3.56
N ARG A 174 3.32 -1.83 2.67
CA ARG A 174 3.12 -0.51 2.07
C ARG A 174 1.87 -0.47 1.19
N VAL A 175 1.68 -1.48 0.34
CA VAL A 175 0.49 -1.67 -0.49
C VAL A 175 -0.80 -1.71 0.36
N HIS A 176 -0.79 -2.43 1.49
CA HIS A 176 -1.92 -2.45 2.43
C HIS A 176 -2.16 -1.10 3.13
N SER A 177 -1.09 -0.36 3.45
CA SER A 177 -1.20 0.99 4.04
C SER A 177 -1.93 1.93 3.09
N ILE A 178 -1.52 1.96 1.82
CA ILE A 178 -2.14 2.81 0.79
C ILE A 178 -3.61 2.43 0.60
N LEU A 179 -3.92 1.14 0.56
CA LEU A 179 -5.31 0.68 0.50
C LEU A 179 -6.13 1.19 1.69
N TYR A 180 -5.59 1.07 2.89
CA TYR A 180 -6.29 1.51 4.08
C TYR A 180 -6.60 3.01 4.02
N SER A 181 -5.63 3.82 3.58
CA SER A 181 -5.82 5.25 3.32
C SER A 181 -6.87 5.51 2.24
N ALA A 182 -6.88 4.73 1.16
CA ALA A 182 -7.91 4.82 0.12
C ALA A 182 -9.31 4.41 0.63
N SER A 183 -9.39 3.44 1.55
CA SER A 183 -10.66 3.02 2.16
C SER A 183 -11.26 4.10 3.05
N LYS A 184 -10.41 4.88 3.74
CA LYS A 184 -10.79 6.05 4.54
C LYS A 184 -11.33 7.21 3.71
N LEU A 185 -11.22 7.19 2.39
CA LEU A 185 -11.91 8.18 1.55
C LEU A 185 -13.43 7.94 1.48
N ARG A 186 -13.89 6.79 1.99
CA ARG A 186 -15.28 6.33 1.92
C ARG A 186 -15.77 5.90 3.30
N VAL A 187 -17.08 5.78 3.46
CA VAL A 187 -17.70 5.46 4.75
C VAL A 187 -18.78 4.39 4.58
N GLY A 188 -18.87 3.52 5.59
CA GLY A 188 -19.88 2.46 5.65
C GLY A 188 -19.56 1.30 4.72
N THR A 189 -20.59 0.81 4.02
CA THR A 189 -20.49 -0.37 3.15
C THR A 189 -19.45 -0.20 2.04
N PHE A 190 -19.32 1.00 1.47
CA PHE A 190 -18.36 1.32 0.41
C PHE A 190 -16.91 1.09 0.84
N ALA A 191 -16.55 1.44 2.08
CA ALA A 191 -15.21 1.22 2.60
C ALA A 191 -14.90 -0.29 2.74
N ALA A 192 -15.86 -1.08 3.21
CA ALA A 192 -15.72 -2.53 3.33
C ALA A 192 -15.61 -3.21 1.96
N THR A 193 -16.40 -2.77 0.97
CA THR A 193 -16.38 -3.30 -0.39
C THR A 193 -15.01 -3.11 -1.07
N ILE A 194 -14.35 -1.97 -0.86
CA ILE A 194 -13.01 -1.71 -1.41
C ILE A 194 -11.99 -2.71 -0.89
N ILE A 195 -11.99 -2.99 0.41
CA ILE A 195 -11.04 -3.93 1.01
C ILE A 195 -11.24 -5.33 0.41
N GLY A 196 -12.49 -5.75 0.19
CA GLY A 196 -12.80 -7.00 -0.49
C GLY A 196 -12.28 -7.03 -1.93
N LYS A 197 -12.70 -6.06 -2.76
CA LYS A 197 -12.30 -5.97 -4.18
C LYS A 197 -10.78 -5.89 -4.35
N PHE A 198 -10.10 -5.15 -3.49
CA PHE A 198 -8.65 -5.03 -3.54
C PHE A 198 -7.95 -6.36 -3.23
N LYS A 199 -8.42 -7.11 -2.23
CA LYS A 199 -7.86 -8.44 -1.94
C LYS A 199 -8.00 -9.38 -3.14
N ASP A 200 -9.08 -9.27 -3.90
CA ASP A 200 -9.28 -10.07 -5.12
C ASP A 200 -8.43 -9.56 -6.29
N ALA A 201 -8.27 -8.25 -6.44
CA ALA A 201 -7.36 -7.65 -7.42
C ALA A 201 -5.88 -8.00 -7.15
N LEU A 202 -5.47 -8.10 -5.88
CA LEU A 202 -4.15 -8.57 -5.49
C LEU A 202 -3.90 -10.03 -5.90
N LYS A 203 -4.88 -10.92 -5.70
CA LYS A 203 -4.76 -12.34 -6.11
C LYS A 203 -4.60 -12.50 -7.61
N THR A 204 -5.22 -11.63 -8.39
CA THR A 204 -5.20 -11.64 -9.85
C THR A 204 -4.07 -10.81 -10.46
N ASN A 205 -3.23 -10.19 -9.61
CA ASN A 205 -2.14 -9.29 -10.00
C ASN A 205 -2.56 -8.19 -10.99
N ASN A 206 -3.79 -7.70 -10.87
CA ASN A 206 -4.36 -6.72 -11.80
C ASN A 206 -4.17 -5.29 -11.26
N ILE A 207 -3.07 -4.66 -11.67
CA ILE A 207 -2.69 -3.30 -11.24
C ILE A 207 -3.78 -2.28 -11.65
N GLU A 208 -4.28 -2.38 -12.88
CA GLU A 208 -5.30 -1.45 -13.40
C GLU A 208 -6.60 -1.53 -12.60
N ALA A 209 -7.00 -2.73 -12.17
CA ALA A 209 -8.14 -2.90 -11.28
C ALA A 209 -7.90 -2.23 -9.92
N VAL A 210 -6.69 -2.33 -9.35
CA VAL A 210 -6.34 -1.67 -8.08
C VAL A 210 -6.43 -0.15 -8.20
N LEU A 211 -5.91 0.42 -9.29
CA LEU A 211 -5.95 1.87 -9.51
C LEU A 211 -7.38 2.38 -9.66
N LYS A 212 -8.21 1.68 -10.46
CA LYS A 212 -9.64 1.99 -10.60
C LYS A 212 -10.41 1.90 -9.28
N ILE A 213 -10.11 0.89 -8.46
CA ILE A 213 -10.74 0.73 -7.14
C ILE A 213 -10.44 1.93 -6.24
N ILE A 214 -9.22 2.48 -6.28
CA ILE A 214 -8.86 3.67 -5.49
C ILE A 214 -9.61 4.89 -6.01
N GLU A 215 -9.63 5.07 -7.33
CA GLU A 215 -10.25 6.23 -8.00
C GLU A 215 -11.77 6.27 -7.82
N LEU A 216 -12.48 5.19 -8.16
CA LEU A 216 -13.94 5.18 -8.28
C LEU A 216 -14.65 4.36 -7.18
N GLY A 217 -13.95 3.44 -6.53
CA GLY A 217 -14.56 2.47 -5.60
C GLY A 217 -15.33 1.33 -6.30
N GLU A 218 -15.34 1.34 -7.64
CA GLU A 218 -15.97 0.36 -8.50
C GLU A 218 -15.02 -0.09 -9.63
N MET A 219 -15.31 -1.23 -10.25
CA MET A 219 -14.57 -1.75 -11.40
C MET A 219 -15.13 -1.17 -12.70
#